data_AF-A0A533Y4A2-F1
#
_entry.id   AF-A0A533Y4A2-F1
#
_cell.length_a   1.000
_cell.length_b   1.000
_cell.length_c   1.000
_cell.angle_alpha   90.00
_cell.angle_beta   90.00
_cell.angle_gamma   90.00
#
_symmetry.space_group_name_H-M   'P 1'
#
loop_
_entity.id
_entity.type
_entity.pdbx_description
1 polymer ?
#
loop_
_entity_poly.entity_id
_entity_poly.type
_entity_poly.pdbx_seq_one_letter_code
_entity_poly.pdbx_strand_id
1 'polypeptide(L)'
;MARNYHEPDPFRYSLGAFIQAGRSVSYLLQKEQAAFDNFGWYQSWVDEAKKDPVLCWLNDARTDVVHRQALQPHSWLEMRCVGNPRQPVDDEEDGPIGTKDPFMCTHYYMFTGPSTDHTHEFTRLWGIEGLKDRELLEACADAYDRLAQLVQEAHRRLGDRMATFEGMRPYSGEKSARDLPCMQDIMKHRVARTVIRDGKEVWEGEPPGLHDQK
;
A
#
# COMPACT_ATOMS: atom_id res chain seq x y z
N MET A 1 -2.68 2.66 5.28
CA MET A 1 -2.24 2.62 3.86
C MET A 1 -3.23 1.90 2.96
N ALA A 2 -3.42 0.57 3.06
CA ALA A 2 -4.33 -0.18 2.17
C ALA A 2 -5.78 0.34 2.15
N ARG A 3 -6.28 0.86 3.28
CA ARG A 3 -7.58 1.54 3.35
C ARG A 3 -7.71 2.73 2.41
N ASN A 4 -6.62 3.47 2.20
CA ASN A 4 -6.61 4.69 1.39
C ASN A 4 -6.19 4.41 -0.07
N TYR A 5 -6.14 3.14 -0.51
CA TYR A 5 -5.50 2.75 -1.77
C TYR A 5 -5.99 3.54 -3.00
N HIS A 6 -7.29 3.83 -3.02
CA HIS A 6 -7.97 4.52 -4.11
C HIS A 6 -8.06 6.04 -3.94
N GLU A 7 -7.53 6.55 -2.83
CA GLU A 7 -7.45 7.97 -2.49
C GLU A 7 -5.99 8.44 -2.57
N PRO A 8 -5.56 9.02 -3.71
CA PRO A 8 -4.15 9.27 -4.02
C PRO A 8 -3.38 10.03 -2.94
N ASP A 9 -3.91 11.15 -2.47
CA ASP A 9 -3.21 11.95 -1.46
C ASP A 9 -3.19 11.26 -0.09
N PRO A 10 -4.33 10.78 0.47
CA PRO A 10 -4.33 9.96 1.68
C PRO A 10 -3.45 8.70 1.61
N PHE A 11 -3.32 8.08 0.44
CA PHE A 11 -2.41 6.96 0.20
C PHE A 11 -0.95 7.39 0.34
N ARG A 12 -0.55 8.47 -0.34
CA ARG A 12 0.82 9.00 -0.29
C ARG A 12 1.24 9.42 1.12
N TYR A 13 0.34 10.03 1.87
CA TYR A 13 0.62 10.37 3.28
C TYR A 13 0.84 9.11 4.12
N SER A 14 0.00 8.09 3.93
CA SER A 14 0.19 6.79 4.60
C SER A 14 1.51 6.12 4.23
N LEU A 15 1.89 6.18 2.95
CA LEU A 15 3.14 5.65 2.43
C LEU A 15 4.34 6.38 3.02
N GLY A 16 4.32 7.72 3.05
CA GLY A 16 5.37 8.52 3.67
C GLY A 16 5.56 8.19 5.16
N ALA A 17 4.45 8.06 5.90
CA ALA A 17 4.49 7.65 7.31
C ALA A 17 5.07 6.23 7.47
N PHE A 18 4.69 5.29 6.58
CA PHE A 18 5.25 3.94 6.57
C PHE A 18 6.77 3.95 6.34
N ILE A 19 7.25 4.68 5.31
CA ILE A 19 8.67 4.79 5.00
C ILE A 19 9.45 5.36 6.19
N GLN A 20 8.94 6.45 6.79
CA GLN A 20 9.57 7.08 7.94
C GLN A 20 9.65 6.13 9.15
N ALA A 21 8.56 5.43 9.46
CA ALA A 21 8.52 4.45 10.54
C ALA A 21 9.46 3.27 10.27
N GLY A 22 9.40 2.69 9.07
CA GLY A 22 10.20 1.53 8.68
C GLY A 22 11.69 1.79 8.77
N ARG A 23 12.15 2.96 8.31
CA ARG A 23 13.55 3.37 8.43
C ARG A 23 14.01 3.52 9.87
N SER A 24 13.14 3.96 10.77
CA SER A 24 13.49 4.20 12.18
C SER A 24 13.78 2.92 12.97
N VAL A 25 13.24 1.76 12.55
CA VAL A 25 13.35 0.49 13.28
C VAL A 25 14.81 0.08 13.52
N SER A 26 15.63 0.11 12.47
CA SER A 26 17.04 -0.28 12.55
C SER A 26 17.87 0.68 13.40
N TYR A 27 17.53 1.98 13.39
CA TYR A 27 18.18 2.98 14.25
C TYR A 27 17.81 2.79 15.71
N LEU A 28 16.55 2.50 16.03
CA LEU A 28 16.12 2.22 17.39
C LEU A 28 16.82 0.98 17.94
N LEU A 29 16.88 -0.09 17.16
CA LEU A 29 17.57 -1.31 17.58
C LEU A 29 19.07 -1.09 17.84
N GLN A 30 19.75 -0.32 17.00
CA GLN A 30 21.17 0.02 17.21
C GLN A 30 21.39 0.86 18.49
N LYS A 31 20.45 1.73 18.86
CA LYS A 31 20.54 2.48 20.13
C LYS A 31 20.47 1.56 21.34
N GLU A 32 19.72 0.47 21.24
CA GLU A 32 19.57 -0.54 22.29
C GLU A 32 20.66 -1.62 22.27
N GLN A 33 21.74 -1.47 21.47
CA GLN A 33 22.79 -2.48 21.34
C GLN A 33 23.43 -2.91 22.68
N ALA A 34 23.45 -2.01 23.68
CA ALA A 34 24.02 -2.27 25.00
C ALA A 34 23.20 -3.27 25.83
N ALA A 35 21.93 -3.51 25.46
CA ALA A 35 21.08 -4.51 26.09
C ALA A 35 21.47 -5.95 25.70
N PHE A 36 22.29 -6.13 24.66
CA PHE A 36 22.68 -7.45 24.15
C PHE A 36 24.07 -7.84 24.63
N ASP A 37 24.21 -9.08 25.11
CA ASP A 37 25.53 -9.66 25.44
C ASP A 37 26.45 -9.71 24.20
N ASN A 38 25.87 -9.93 23.02
CA ASN A 38 26.57 -9.91 21.75
C ASN A 38 25.65 -9.35 20.65
N PHE A 39 25.99 -8.17 20.13
CA PHE A 39 25.25 -7.51 19.04
C PHE A 39 25.80 -7.80 17.63
N GLY A 40 26.88 -8.58 17.51
CA GLY A 40 27.54 -8.85 16.22
C GLY A 40 26.66 -9.54 15.17
N TRP A 41 25.60 -10.21 15.59
CA TRP A 41 24.60 -10.81 14.69
C TRP A 41 23.90 -9.78 13.81
N TYR A 42 23.80 -8.52 14.26
CA TYR A 42 23.15 -7.45 13.52
C TYR A 42 23.88 -7.15 12.21
N GLN A 43 25.21 -7.29 12.18
CA GLN A 43 25.99 -7.07 10.96
C GLN A 43 25.60 -8.05 9.85
N SER A 44 25.35 -9.32 10.18
CA SER A 44 24.86 -10.30 9.20
C SER A 44 23.50 -9.91 8.62
N TRP A 45 22.60 -9.35 9.44
CA TRP A 45 21.33 -8.83 8.95
C TRP A 45 21.54 -7.62 8.02
N VAL A 46 22.44 -6.70 8.36
CA VAL A 46 22.78 -5.54 7.50
C VAL A 46 23.30 -6.01 6.14
N ASP A 47 24.14 -7.04 6.11
CA ASP A 47 24.71 -7.57 4.88
C ASP A 47 23.65 -8.23 3.98
N GLU A 48 22.65 -8.89 4.57
CA GLU A 48 21.50 -9.42 3.83
C GLU A 48 20.54 -8.30 3.39
N ALA A 49 20.29 -7.31 4.24
CA ALA A 49 19.40 -6.18 3.93
C ALA A 49 19.91 -5.35 2.74
N LYS A 50 21.24 -5.20 2.61
CA LYS A 50 21.87 -4.53 1.44
C LYS A 50 21.68 -5.27 0.11
N LYS A 51 21.35 -6.56 0.16
CA LYS A 51 21.07 -7.37 -1.04
C LYS A 51 19.59 -7.36 -1.41
N ASP A 52 18.71 -6.95 -0.49
CA ASP A 52 17.26 -6.93 -0.69
C ASP A 52 16.85 -5.58 -1.34
N PRO A 53 16.35 -5.59 -2.60
CA PRO A 53 15.97 -4.36 -3.29
C PRO A 53 14.90 -3.55 -2.57
N VAL A 54 14.00 -4.21 -1.83
CA VAL A 54 12.91 -3.54 -1.11
C VAL A 54 13.44 -2.80 0.11
N LEU A 55 14.36 -3.41 0.85
CA LEU A 55 14.98 -2.75 2.01
C LEU A 55 15.94 -1.63 1.59
N CYS A 56 16.68 -1.82 0.49
CA CYS A 56 17.48 -0.76 -0.12
C CYS A 56 16.58 0.43 -0.52
N TRP A 57 15.50 0.16 -1.26
CA TRP A 57 14.52 1.19 -1.61
C TRP A 57 13.94 1.89 -0.38
N LEU A 58 13.52 1.14 0.64
CA LEU A 58 12.96 1.71 1.87
C LEU A 58 13.96 2.64 2.57
N ASN A 59 15.24 2.24 2.63
CA ASN A 59 16.29 3.03 3.25
C ASN A 59 16.62 4.31 2.46
N ASP A 60 16.61 4.22 1.13
CA ASP A 60 16.96 5.32 0.23
C ASP A 60 15.80 6.30 0.02
N ALA A 61 14.55 5.82 0.16
CA ALA A 61 13.34 6.60 0.04
C ALA A 61 13.35 7.76 1.06
N ARG A 62 13.46 8.99 0.55
CA ARG A 62 13.50 10.21 1.39
C ARG A 62 12.14 10.45 2.05
N THR A 63 12.18 11.03 3.25
CA THR A 63 11.00 11.28 4.12
C THR A 63 10.09 12.40 3.63
N ASP A 64 10.47 13.12 2.59
CA ASP A 64 9.58 14.10 1.96
C ASP A 64 8.45 13.32 1.29
N VAL A 65 7.20 13.65 1.65
CA VAL A 65 5.96 13.07 1.14
C VAL A 65 6.16 12.59 -0.28
N VAL A 66 6.03 11.27 -0.50
CA VAL A 66 6.33 10.66 -1.80
C VAL A 66 5.68 11.47 -2.90
N HIS A 67 6.53 12.15 -3.67
CA HIS A 67 6.08 13.18 -4.60
C HIS A 67 5.28 12.54 -5.72
N ARG A 68 4.31 13.29 -6.28
CA ARG A 68 3.51 12.79 -7.41
C ARG A 68 4.42 12.34 -8.55
N GLN A 69 5.49 13.10 -8.82
CA GLN A 69 6.47 12.79 -9.87
C GLN A 69 7.21 11.46 -9.66
N ALA A 70 7.29 10.95 -8.43
CA ALA A 70 7.94 9.66 -8.14
C ALA A 70 7.04 8.47 -8.48
N LEU A 71 5.73 8.59 -8.23
CA LEU A 71 4.77 7.49 -8.46
C LEU A 71 4.17 7.53 -9.87
N GLN A 72 3.90 8.72 -10.42
CA GLN A 72 3.18 8.90 -11.68
C GLN A 72 3.73 8.07 -12.85
N PRO A 73 5.06 7.98 -13.08
CA PRO A 73 5.60 7.28 -14.25
C PRO A 73 5.36 5.77 -14.24
N HIS A 74 5.11 5.19 -13.06
CA HIS A 74 5.00 3.75 -12.85
C HIS A 74 3.64 3.33 -12.29
N SER A 75 2.71 4.27 -12.17
CA SER A 75 1.37 4.04 -11.63
C SER A 75 0.33 4.23 -12.72
N TRP A 76 -0.78 3.52 -12.60
CA TRP A 76 -1.91 3.66 -13.52
C TRP A 76 -3.23 3.45 -12.80
N LEU A 77 -4.28 4.00 -13.41
CA LEU A 77 -5.66 3.83 -13.01
C LEU A 77 -6.47 3.51 -14.26
N GLU A 78 -7.25 2.45 -14.21
CA GLU A 78 -8.24 2.10 -15.23
C GLU A 78 -9.62 2.31 -14.63
N MET A 79 -10.51 2.95 -15.40
CA MET A 79 -11.90 3.14 -15.03
C MET A 79 -12.80 2.47 -16.06
N ARG A 80 -13.76 1.68 -15.59
CA ARG A 80 -14.79 1.04 -16.41
C ARG A 80 -16.17 1.43 -15.91
N CYS A 81 -17.07 1.71 -16.85
CA CYS A 81 -18.48 1.92 -16.54
C CYS A 81 -19.25 0.65 -16.90
N VAL A 82 -19.98 0.09 -15.94
CA VAL A 82 -20.83 -1.08 -16.13
C VAL A 82 -22.29 -0.61 -16.17
N GLY A 83 -23.01 -1.02 -17.22
CA GLY A 83 -24.42 -0.67 -17.40
C GLY A 83 -24.65 0.76 -17.92
N ASN A 84 -23.69 1.39 -18.60
CA ASN A 84 -23.85 2.72 -19.18
C ASN A 84 -24.87 2.70 -20.33
N PRO A 85 -26.04 3.36 -20.21
CA PRO A 85 -27.04 3.39 -21.28
C PRO A 85 -26.64 4.28 -22.47
N ARG A 86 -25.52 5.01 -22.39
CA ARG A 86 -25.05 5.97 -23.40
C ARG A 86 -23.79 5.55 -24.17
N GLN A 87 -23.30 4.32 -24.04
CA GLN A 87 -22.13 3.90 -24.81
C GLN A 87 -22.57 3.21 -26.11
N PRO A 88 -22.36 3.81 -27.30
CA PRO A 88 -22.38 3.05 -28.54
C PRO A 88 -21.24 2.02 -28.50
N VAL A 89 -21.49 0.84 -29.08
CA VAL A 89 -20.52 -0.27 -29.10
C VAL A 89 -19.26 0.08 -29.92
N ASP A 90 -19.30 1.15 -30.73
CA ASP A 90 -18.31 1.45 -31.78
C ASP A 90 -17.53 2.77 -31.61
N ASP A 91 -17.66 3.50 -30.48
CA ASP A 91 -16.84 4.71 -30.26
C ASP A 91 -15.47 4.33 -29.69
N GLU A 92 -14.50 4.13 -30.58
CA GLU A 92 -13.06 3.94 -30.28
C GLU A 92 -12.36 5.22 -29.78
N GLU A 93 -13.07 6.34 -29.68
CA GLU A 93 -12.57 7.58 -29.09
C GLU A 93 -12.77 7.54 -27.57
N ASP A 94 -11.66 7.38 -26.84
CA ASP A 94 -11.57 7.27 -25.37
C ASP A 94 -12.61 8.14 -24.64
N GLY A 95 -13.74 7.51 -24.35
CA GLY A 95 -14.72 8.06 -23.44
C GLY A 95 -14.16 8.16 -22.02
N PRO A 96 -15.03 8.44 -21.05
CA PRO A 96 -14.68 8.39 -19.63
C PRO A 96 -14.17 7.02 -19.11
N ILE A 97 -14.13 6.02 -19.98
CA ILE A 97 -13.73 4.64 -19.75
C ILE A 97 -12.32 4.46 -20.32
N GLY A 98 -11.45 3.71 -19.65
CA GLY A 98 -10.05 3.48 -20.06
C GLY A 98 -9.02 3.97 -19.04
N THR A 99 -7.76 4.09 -19.49
CA THR A 99 -6.64 4.52 -18.64
C THR A 99 -6.75 6.01 -18.30
N LYS A 100 -6.63 6.34 -17.01
CA LYS A 100 -6.73 7.70 -16.46
C LYS A 100 -5.47 8.06 -15.68
N ASP A 101 -5.37 9.35 -15.31
CA ASP A 101 -4.31 9.81 -14.43
C ASP A 101 -4.35 9.02 -13.10
N PRO A 102 -3.23 8.43 -12.65
CA PRO A 102 -3.19 7.61 -11.43
C PRO A 102 -3.44 8.41 -10.15
N PHE A 103 -3.57 9.74 -10.20
CA PHE A 103 -3.94 10.60 -9.08
C PHE A 103 -5.36 11.15 -9.20
N MET A 104 -6.15 10.68 -10.16
CA MET A 104 -7.58 10.94 -10.15
C MET A 104 -8.20 10.22 -8.93
N CYS A 105 -8.87 10.97 -8.05
CA CYS A 105 -9.74 10.37 -7.03
C CYS A 105 -10.87 9.60 -7.72
N THR A 106 -11.25 8.46 -7.18
CA THR A 106 -12.34 7.66 -7.75
C THR A 106 -13.66 8.44 -7.78
N HIS A 107 -13.85 9.34 -6.81
CA HIS A 107 -14.98 10.28 -6.73
C HIS A 107 -15.02 11.39 -7.79
N TYR A 108 -13.92 11.63 -8.52
CA TYR A 108 -13.85 12.75 -9.49
C TYR A 108 -14.95 12.66 -10.55
N TYR A 109 -15.35 11.43 -10.89
CA TYR A 109 -16.34 11.18 -11.92
C TYR A 109 -17.75 11.69 -11.60
N MET A 110 -18.04 11.97 -10.31
CA MET A 110 -19.28 12.58 -9.86
C MET A 110 -19.56 13.94 -10.51
N PHE A 111 -18.51 14.68 -10.88
CA PHE A 111 -18.65 16.06 -11.37
C PHE A 111 -18.77 16.15 -12.89
N THR A 112 -18.43 15.08 -13.61
CA THR A 112 -18.32 15.09 -15.08
C THR A 112 -19.14 13.99 -15.77
N GLY A 113 -19.61 12.99 -15.02
CA GLY A 113 -20.38 11.86 -15.53
C GLY A 113 -21.90 12.09 -15.65
N PRO A 114 -22.64 11.17 -16.31
CA PRO A 114 -24.09 11.23 -16.37
C PRO A 114 -24.71 11.05 -14.97
N SER A 115 -25.86 11.66 -14.71
CA SER A 115 -26.56 11.54 -13.41
C SER A 115 -27.45 10.31 -13.28
N THR A 116 -27.59 9.52 -14.34
CA THR A 116 -28.38 8.28 -14.37
C THR A 116 -27.75 7.22 -13.47
N ASP A 117 -28.50 6.23 -13.02
CA ASP A 117 -27.91 5.13 -12.26
C ASP A 117 -26.99 4.28 -13.16
N HIS A 118 -25.76 4.07 -12.71
CA HIS A 118 -24.75 3.21 -13.35
C HIS A 118 -23.65 2.88 -12.34
N THR A 119 -22.86 1.86 -12.66
CA THR A 119 -21.77 1.38 -11.82
C THR A 119 -20.43 1.76 -12.45
N HIS A 120 -19.48 2.14 -11.62
CA HIS A 120 -18.07 2.26 -11.98
C HIS A 120 -17.23 1.21 -11.28
N GLU A 121 -16.26 0.70 -12.00
CA GLU A 121 -15.19 -0.13 -11.48
C GLU A 121 -13.87 0.58 -11.75
N PHE A 122 -13.09 0.77 -10.70
CA PHE A 122 -11.77 1.38 -10.74
C PHE A 122 -10.73 0.33 -10.42
N THR A 123 -9.77 0.11 -11.32
CA THR A 123 -8.61 -0.74 -11.08
C THR A 123 -7.37 0.13 -11.02
N ARG A 124 -6.64 0.08 -9.92
CA ARG A 124 -5.46 0.94 -9.69
C ARG A 124 -4.22 0.10 -9.39
N LEU A 125 -3.08 0.60 -9.83
CA LEU A 125 -1.77 0.11 -9.44
C LEU A 125 -0.86 1.29 -9.08
N TRP A 126 -0.23 1.20 -7.91
CA TRP A 126 0.83 2.10 -7.50
C TRP A 126 2.18 1.45 -7.74
N GLY A 127 3.01 2.11 -8.53
CA GLY A 127 4.39 1.71 -8.81
C GLY A 127 5.35 2.87 -8.57
N ILE A 128 6.63 2.55 -8.41
CA ILE A 128 7.70 3.52 -8.23
C ILE A 128 8.99 3.00 -8.87
N GLU A 129 9.85 3.94 -9.28
CA GLU A 129 11.18 3.62 -9.77
C GLU A 129 12.01 2.88 -8.70
N GLY A 130 12.86 1.95 -9.14
CA GLY A 130 13.74 1.17 -8.25
C GLY A 130 13.13 -0.14 -7.73
N LEU A 131 11.82 -0.37 -7.93
CA LEU A 131 11.14 -1.58 -7.46
C LEU A 131 10.72 -2.57 -8.58
N LYS A 132 11.44 -2.67 -9.71
CA LYS A 132 11.27 -3.72 -10.77
C LYS A 132 9.82 -4.19 -11.00
N ASP A 133 8.92 -3.27 -11.36
CA ASP A 133 7.49 -3.54 -11.65
C ASP A 133 6.69 -4.15 -10.49
N ARG A 134 7.22 -4.08 -9.26
CA ARG A 134 6.50 -4.47 -8.07
C ARG A 134 5.49 -3.40 -7.70
N GLU A 135 4.33 -3.88 -7.29
CA GLU A 135 3.31 -3.02 -6.74
C GLU A 135 3.70 -2.58 -5.32
N LEU A 136 3.40 -1.32 -5.02
CA LEU A 136 3.94 -0.63 -3.85
C LEU A 136 3.41 -1.17 -2.52
N LEU A 137 2.13 -1.53 -2.44
CA LEU A 137 1.57 -2.15 -1.24
C LEU A 137 2.21 -3.52 -0.98
N GLU A 138 2.52 -4.28 -2.02
CA GLU A 138 3.29 -5.53 -1.90
C GLU A 138 4.71 -5.29 -1.40
N ALA A 139 5.43 -4.33 -1.98
CA ALA A 139 6.77 -4.00 -1.53
C ALA A 139 6.78 -3.52 -0.06
N CYS A 140 5.78 -2.75 0.36
CA CYS A 140 5.64 -2.33 1.76
C CYS A 140 5.33 -3.52 2.68
N ALA A 141 4.53 -4.50 2.22
CA ALA A 141 4.27 -5.71 2.98
C ALA A 141 5.55 -6.53 3.20
N ASP A 142 6.33 -6.74 2.15
CA ASP A 142 7.60 -7.45 2.25
C ASP A 142 8.59 -6.69 3.16
N ALA A 143 8.67 -5.36 3.04
CA ALA A 143 9.49 -4.53 3.93
C ALA A 143 9.10 -4.71 5.40
N TYR A 144 7.79 -4.67 5.68
CA TYR A 144 7.27 -4.88 7.03
C TYR A 144 7.66 -6.25 7.58
N ASP A 145 7.48 -7.32 6.78
CA ASP A 145 7.85 -8.68 7.18
C ASP A 145 9.33 -8.80 7.53
N ARG A 146 10.21 -8.20 6.73
CA ARG A 146 11.67 -8.19 6.99
C ARG A 146 12.03 -7.44 8.27
N LEU A 147 11.38 -6.31 8.53
CA LEU A 147 11.60 -5.54 9.76
C LEU A 147 11.04 -6.25 10.99
N ALA A 148 9.89 -6.92 10.86
CA ALA A 148 9.31 -7.74 11.92
C ALA A 148 10.23 -8.92 12.27
N GLN A 149 10.83 -9.57 11.27
CA GLN A 149 11.84 -10.62 11.46
C GLN A 149 13.06 -10.09 12.24
N LEU A 150 13.55 -8.89 11.93
CA LEU A 150 14.65 -8.25 12.65
C LEU A 150 14.29 -8.02 14.13
N VAL A 151 13.13 -7.39 14.38
CA VAL A 151 12.67 -7.08 15.74
C VAL A 151 12.44 -8.35 16.55
N GLN A 152 11.92 -9.40 15.93
CA GLN A 152 11.73 -10.67 16.59
C GLN A 152 13.06 -11.34 16.96
N GLU A 153 14.02 -11.37 16.04
CA GLU A 153 15.37 -11.90 16.33
C GLU A 153 15.99 -11.14 17.51
N ALA A 154 15.80 -9.81 17.56
CA ALA A 154 16.23 -9.00 18.70
C ALA A 154 15.60 -9.46 20.03
N HIS A 155 14.27 -9.62 20.08
CA HIS A 155 13.60 -10.12 21.30
C HIS A 155 14.10 -11.51 21.69
N ARG A 156 14.24 -12.42 20.72
CA ARG A 156 14.73 -13.78 20.96
C ARG A 156 16.13 -13.80 21.58
N ARG A 157 17.01 -12.88 21.14
CA ARG A 157 18.38 -12.75 21.67
C ARG A 157 18.41 -12.21 23.10
N LEU A 158 17.39 -11.46 23.51
CA LEU A 158 17.20 -10.97 24.88
C LEU A 158 16.46 -11.98 25.77
N GLY A 159 16.11 -13.16 25.24
CA GLY A 159 15.31 -14.15 25.97
C GLY A 159 13.83 -13.80 26.09
N ASP A 160 13.36 -12.81 25.33
CA ASP A 160 11.97 -12.35 25.33
C ASP A 160 11.25 -12.77 24.03
N ARG A 161 9.95 -12.48 23.94
CA ARG A 161 9.12 -12.69 22.76
C ARG A 161 8.44 -11.39 22.39
N MET A 162 8.50 -11.05 21.10
CA MET A 162 7.72 -9.93 20.57
C MET A 162 6.22 -10.19 20.83
N ALA A 163 5.55 -9.26 21.50
CA ALA A 163 4.10 -9.27 21.59
C ALA A 163 3.53 -9.05 20.17
N THR A 164 2.90 -10.08 19.62
CA THR A 164 2.11 -9.93 18.39
C THR A 164 0.75 -9.32 18.75
N PHE A 165 0.16 -8.57 17.81
CA PHE A 165 -1.21 -8.07 17.95
C PHE A 165 -2.15 -9.24 18.28
N GLU A 166 -2.99 -9.11 19.31
CA GLU A 166 -3.87 -10.18 19.81
C GLU A 166 -4.67 -10.84 18.66
N GLY A 167 -4.53 -12.17 18.53
CA GLY A 167 -5.15 -12.97 17.48
C GLY A 167 -4.20 -13.56 16.44
N MET A 168 -2.94 -13.08 16.36
CA MET A 168 -1.90 -13.65 15.50
C MET A 168 -1.13 -14.76 16.22
N ARG A 169 -1.10 -15.96 15.62
CA ARG A 169 -0.34 -17.11 16.14
C ARG A 169 1.13 -16.72 16.38
N PRO A 170 1.80 -17.32 17.39
CA PRO A 170 3.24 -17.16 17.53
C PRO A 170 3.92 -17.60 16.23
N TYR A 171 4.75 -16.71 15.69
CA TYR A 171 5.59 -16.93 14.51
C TYR A 171 6.34 -18.26 14.60
N SER A 172 6.10 -19.17 13.66
CA SER A 172 6.64 -20.53 13.66
C SER A 172 7.95 -20.69 12.87
N GLY A 173 8.68 -19.60 12.55
CA GLY A 173 10.01 -19.69 11.94
C GLY A 173 10.05 -20.08 10.47
N GLU A 174 8.96 -20.58 9.89
CA GLU A 174 8.90 -21.02 8.49
C GLU A 174 8.03 -20.08 7.66
N LYS A 175 8.67 -19.04 7.11
CA LYS A 175 8.09 -17.93 6.32
C LYS A 175 7.13 -17.06 7.13
N SER A 176 7.31 -15.74 7.07
CA SER A 176 6.29 -14.81 7.55
C SER A 176 5.00 -15.13 6.80
N ALA A 177 4.03 -15.71 7.51
CA ALA A 177 2.67 -15.61 7.03
C ALA A 177 2.40 -14.10 6.97
N ARG A 178 2.03 -13.60 5.79
CA ARG A 178 1.62 -12.20 5.59
C ARG A 178 0.42 -11.93 6.50
N ASP A 179 0.66 -11.60 7.76
CA ASP A 179 -0.35 -11.76 8.81
C ASP A 179 -1.36 -10.61 8.82
N LEU A 180 -0.99 -9.45 8.28
CA LEU A 180 -1.92 -8.34 8.15
C LEU A 180 -2.92 -8.63 7.01
N PRO A 181 -4.24 -8.46 7.22
CA PRO A 181 -5.26 -8.74 6.21
C PRO A 181 -5.03 -8.04 4.87
N CYS A 182 -4.38 -6.87 4.88
CA CYS A 182 -4.03 -6.11 3.68
C CYS A 182 -2.87 -6.69 2.86
N MET A 183 -2.14 -7.65 3.42
CA MET A 183 -0.98 -8.30 2.81
C MET A 183 -1.32 -9.69 2.26
N GLN A 184 -2.42 -10.30 2.71
CA GLN A 184 -2.88 -11.62 2.25
C GLN A 184 -3.47 -11.60 0.84
N ASP A 185 -4.15 -10.51 0.50
CA ASP A 185 -4.75 -10.32 -0.82
C ASP A 185 -4.66 -8.84 -1.17
N ILE A 186 -3.60 -8.48 -1.88
CA ILE A 186 -3.38 -7.11 -2.35
C ILE A 186 -4.31 -6.80 -3.52
N MET A 187 -4.73 -7.83 -4.27
CA MET A 187 -5.57 -7.67 -5.46
C MET A 187 -6.95 -7.14 -5.08
N LYS A 188 -7.51 -7.53 -3.92
CA LYS A 188 -8.77 -6.96 -3.42
C LYS A 188 -8.72 -5.45 -3.20
N HIS A 189 -7.54 -4.89 -2.92
CA HIS A 189 -7.38 -3.46 -2.70
C HIS A 189 -7.23 -2.68 -4.01
N ARG A 190 -6.84 -3.35 -5.10
CA ARG A 190 -6.68 -2.72 -6.42
C ARG A 190 -7.99 -2.34 -7.07
N VAL A 191 -9.09 -2.98 -6.67
CA VAL A 191 -10.41 -2.74 -7.27
C VAL A 191 -11.28 -1.98 -6.29
N ALA A 192 -11.91 -0.90 -6.75
CA ALA A 192 -13.00 -0.23 -6.06
C ALA A 192 -14.21 -0.19 -6.98
N ARG A 193 -15.40 -0.37 -6.40
CA ARG A 193 -16.66 -0.24 -7.12
C ARG A 193 -17.51 0.83 -6.48
N THR A 194 -18.13 1.62 -7.33
CA THR A 194 -19.01 2.71 -6.90
C THR A 194 -20.26 2.68 -7.75
N VAL A 195 -21.39 3.08 -7.19
CA VAL A 195 -22.65 3.19 -7.92
C VAL A 195 -23.18 4.61 -7.77
N ILE A 196 -23.60 5.20 -8.88
CA ILE A 196 -24.41 6.42 -8.84
C ILE A 196 -25.84 6.01 -8.52
N ARG A 197 -26.38 6.52 -7.41
CA ARG A 197 -27.77 6.36 -6.97
C ARG A 197 -28.33 7.73 -6.61
N ASP A 198 -29.44 8.12 -7.24
CA ASP A 198 -30.07 9.43 -7.02
C ASP A 198 -29.07 10.61 -7.20
N GLY A 199 -28.18 10.49 -8.19
CA GLY A 199 -27.13 11.49 -8.45
C GLY A 199 -26.02 11.58 -7.41
N LYS A 200 -25.93 10.61 -6.49
CA LYS A 200 -24.85 10.50 -5.49
C LYS A 200 -24.06 9.22 -5.72
N GLU A 201 -22.75 9.30 -5.55
CA GLU A 201 -21.91 8.12 -5.57
C GLU A 201 -21.95 7.41 -4.22
N VAL A 202 -22.08 6.09 -4.27
CA VAL A 202 -22.05 5.19 -3.12
C VAL A 202 -21.02 4.10 -3.40
N TRP A 203 -20.06 3.92 -2.51
CA TRP A 203 -19.07 2.85 -2.63
C TRP A 203 -19.67 1.50 -2.26
N GLU A 204 -19.40 0.50 -3.08
CA GLU A 204 -19.68 -0.89 -2.74
C GLU A 204 -18.55 -1.44 -1.88
N GLY A 205 -18.83 -1.65 -0.60
CA GLY A 205 -17.83 -2.16 0.34
C GLY A 205 -16.78 -1.13 0.75
N GLU A 206 -17.19 0.13 0.91
CA GLU A 206 -16.33 1.20 1.41
C GLU A 206 -15.57 0.78 2.67
N PRO A 207 -14.24 0.96 2.72
CA PRO A 207 -13.50 0.74 3.95
C PRO A 207 -14.09 1.59 5.09
N PRO A 208 -14.36 0.99 6.28
CA PRO A 208 -14.99 1.69 7.39
C PRO A 208 -14.32 3.04 7.70
N GLY A 209 -15.15 4.09 7.63
CA GLY A 209 -14.83 5.47 7.92
C GLY A 209 -13.87 6.19 6.97
N LEU A 210 -13.60 5.64 5.79
CA LEU A 210 -12.75 6.28 4.78
C LEU A 210 -13.12 7.75 4.55
N HIS A 211 -14.42 8.06 4.52
CA HIS A 211 -14.94 9.42 4.37
C HIS A 211 -15.76 9.94 5.58
N ASP A 212 -15.56 9.37 6.79
CA ASP A 212 -16.29 9.79 8.00
C ASP A 212 -15.85 11.16 8.55
N GLN A 213 -14.80 11.77 7.99
CA GLN A 213 -14.38 13.12 8.34
C GLN A 213 -15.03 14.14 7.40
N LYS A 214 -16.15 14.70 7.85
CA LYS A 214 -16.70 15.98 7.39
C LYS A 214 -16.61 17.01 8.50
#